data_AF-A0A7T2YTC6-F1
#
_entry.id   AF-A0A7T2YTC6-F1
#
_cell.length_a   1.000
_cell.length_b   1.000
_cell.length_c   1.000
_cell.angle_alpha   90.00
_cell.angle_beta   90.00
_cell.angle_gamma   90.00
#
_symmetry.space_group_name_H-M   'P 1'
#
loop_
_entity.id
_entity.type
_entity.pdbx_description
1 polymer ?
#
loop_
_entity_poly.entity_id
_entity_poly.type
_entity_poly.pdbx_seq_one_letter_code
_entity_poly.pdbx_strand_id
1 'polypeptide(L)'
;MANALNHSWLKHQGNADWCCVVAAPAASLPSDFAIYLLATDWRNAHEEFSAQEQHWRNRLRSEARDYVVLHGSTTRQWQQLAESLRLKAPQMDWSWLPASPAQRGARLRPYGCEQCSDPDCERRLFDALRSGRD
;
A
#
# COMPACT_ATOMS: atom_id res chain seq x y z
N MET A 1 -3.69 5.61 -11.76
CA MET A 1 -2.64 5.94 -10.76
C MET A 1 -1.28 6.15 -11.42
N ALA A 2 -0.70 5.14 -12.09
CA ALA A 2 0.63 5.27 -12.71
C ALA A 2 0.79 6.43 -13.71
N ASN A 3 -0.18 6.66 -14.61
CA ASN A 3 -0.13 7.79 -15.54
C ASN A 3 -0.11 9.16 -14.82
N ALA A 4 -0.89 9.30 -13.74
CA ALA A 4 -0.88 10.50 -12.93
C ALA A 4 0.46 10.67 -12.21
N LEU A 5 1.05 9.58 -11.72
CA LEU A 5 2.35 9.59 -11.06
C LEU A 5 3.47 9.99 -12.02
N ASN A 6 3.48 9.45 -13.25
CA ASN A 6 4.42 9.87 -14.30
C ASN A 6 4.28 11.34 -14.66
N HIS A 7 3.04 11.81 -14.83
CA HIS A 7 2.80 13.20 -15.19
C HIS A 7 3.27 14.16 -14.08
N SER A 8 2.99 13.82 -12.82
CA SER A 8 3.51 14.56 -11.67
C SER A 8 5.04 14.52 -11.62
N TRP A 9 5.67 13.37 -11.82
CA TRP A 9 7.13 13.25 -11.85
C TRP A 9 7.78 14.15 -12.91
N LEU A 10 7.29 14.07 -14.16
CA LEU A 10 7.80 14.87 -15.28
C LEU A 10 7.70 16.37 -14.99
N LYS A 11 6.63 16.81 -14.32
CA LYS A 11 6.44 18.21 -13.93
C LYS A 11 7.44 18.67 -12.87
N HIS A 12 7.85 17.78 -11.95
CA HIS A 12 8.64 18.15 -10.78
C HIS A 12 10.14 18.01 -10.96
N GLN A 13 10.63 16.95 -11.61
CA GLN A 13 12.07 16.69 -11.69
C GLN A 13 12.64 16.74 -13.10
N GLY A 14 11.83 16.68 -14.16
CA GLY A 14 12.29 16.74 -15.55
C GLY A 14 13.34 15.69 -15.96
N ASN A 15 13.68 14.73 -15.08
CA ASN A 15 14.74 13.75 -15.28
C ASN A 15 14.13 12.36 -15.64
N ALA A 16 14.76 11.69 -16.61
CA ALA A 16 14.22 10.52 -17.30
C ALA A 16 14.47 9.18 -16.59
N ASP A 17 15.26 9.15 -15.52
CA ASP A 17 15.72 7.90 -14.89
C ASP A 17 14.64 7.16 -14.08
N TRP A 18 13.50 7.80 -13.81
CA TRP A 18 12.39 7.18 -13.09
C TRP A 18 11.13 7.17 -13.95
N CYS A 19 10.46 6.02 -13.97
CA CYS A 19 9.17 5.86 -14.62
C CYS A 19 8.26 4.88 -13.85
N CYS A 20 6.96 5.07 -13.97
CA CYS A 20 5.93 4.19 -13.44
C CYS A 20 4.99 3.75 -14.56
N VAL A 21 5.02 2.47 -14.91
CA VAL A 21 4.24 1.94 -16.02
C VAL A 21 3.01 1.18 -15.52
N VAL A 22 1.91 1.26 -16.27
CA VAL A 22 0.77 0.35 -16.08
C VAL A 22 1.07 -0.94 -16.83
N ALA A 23 1.08 -2.07 -16.14
CA ALA A 23 1.17 -3.37 -16.78
C ALA A 23 -0.16 -3.71 -17.46
N ALA A 24 -0.12 -3.99 -18.76
CA ALA A 24 -1.27 -4.58 -19.45
C ALA A 24 -1.37 -6.09 -19.12
N PRO A 25 -2.59 -6.67 -19.02
CA PRO A 25 -2.78 -8.08 -18.64
C PRO A 25 -1.98 -9.09 -19.47
N ALA A 26 -1.76 -8.80 -20.76
CA ALA A 26 -1.04 -9.65 -21.69
C ALA A 26 0.45 -9.27 -21.90
N ALA A 27 0.92 -8.15 -21.32
CA ALA A 27 2.31 -7.72 -21.48
C ALA A 27 3.24 -8.51 -20.55
N SER A 28 4.47 -8.76 -20.98
CA SER A 28 5.52 -9.27 -20.10
C SER A 28 5.87 -8.24 -19.02
N LEU A 29 6.08 -8.70 -17.80
CA LEU A 29 6.47 -7.84 -16.68
C LEU A 29 7.99 -7.60 -16.73
N PRO A 30 8.46 -6.35 -16.73
CA PRO A 30 9.89 -6.05 -16.72
C PRO A 30 10.57 -6.64 -15.47
N SER A 31 11.78 -7.20 -15.63
CA SER A 31 12.47 -7.86 -14.53
C SER A 31 12.94 -6.90 -13.44
N ASP A 32 13.26 -5.66 -13.82
CA ASP A 32 14.00 -4.72 -12.98
C ASP A 32 13.09 -3.71 -12.26
N PHE A 33 11.77 -3.92 -12.36
CA PHE A 33 10.77 -3.00 -11.83
C PHE A 33 10.21 -3.50 -10.49
N ALA A 34 10.06 -2.57 -9.56
CA ALA A 34 9.26 -2.80 -8.36
C ALA A 34 7.77 -2.86 -8.75
N ILE A 35 7.10 -3.94 -8.36
CA ILE A 35 5.70 -4.19 -8.73
C ILE A 35 4.78 -3.77 -7.57
N TYR A 36 3.77 -2.96 -7.91
CA TYR A 36 2.71 -2.55 -6.98
C TYR A 36 1.36 -3.04 -7.51
N LEU A 37 0.69 -3.88 -6.72
CA LEU A 37 -0.65 -4.37 -7.02
C LEU A 37 -1.68 -3.52 -6.27
N LEU A 38 -2.65 -2.96 -6.99
CA LEU A 38 -3.77 -2.22 -6.40
C LEU A 38 -4.85 -3.22 -5.99
N ALA A 39 -5.10 -3.33 -4.70
CA ALA A 39 -6.16 -4.18 -4.15
C ALA A 39 -7.27 -3.31 -3.57
N THR A 40 -8.51 -3.71 -3.85
CA THR A 40 -9.68 -3.09 -3.22
C THR A 40 -9.85 -3.63 -1.80
N ASP A 41 -10.51 -2.85 -0.95
CA ASP A 41 -10.93 -3.35 0.36
C ASP A 41 -11.98 -4.45 0.16
N TRP A 42 -11.88 -5.55 0.90
CA TRP A 42 -12.84 -6.66 0.88
C TRP A 42 -14.28 -6.19 1.13
N ARG A 43 -14.45 -5.08 1.87
CA ARG A 43 -15.77 -4.47 2.13
C ARG A 43 -16.42 -3.85 0.89
N ASN A 44 -15.60 -3.45 -0.09
CA ASN A 44 -16.02 -2.75 -1.31
C ASN A 44 -15.61 -3.52 -2.57
N ALA A 45 -15.33 -4.82 -2.44
CA ALA A 45 -14.84 -5.64 -3.52
C ALA A 45 -16.00 -6.04 -4.45
N HIS A 46 -16.03 -5.46 -5.65
CA HIS A 46 -16.86 -6.01 -6.73
C HIS A 46 -16.20 -7.26 -7.30
N GLU A 47 -17.01 -8.24 -7.69
CA GLU A 47 -16.55 -9.56 -8.17
C GLU A 47 -15.54 -9.47 -9.32
N GLU A 48 -15.74 -8.54 -10.25
CA GLU A 48 -14.84 -8.31 -11.38
C GLU A 48 -13.44 -7.84 -10.94
N PHE A 49 -13.37 -6.93 -9.95
CA PHE A 49 -12.09 -6.47 -9.41
C PHE A 49 -11.38 -7.56 -8.62
N SER A 50 -12.14 -8.38 -7.87
CA SER A 50 -11.60 -9.53 -7.14
C SER A 50 -11.00 -10.59 -8.08
N ALA A 51 -11.69 -10.90 -9.20
CA ALA A 51 -11.20 -11.83 -10.20
C ALA A 51 -9.92 -11.33 -10.87
N GLN A 52 -9.88 -10.03 -11.22
CA GLN A 52 -8.71 -9.40 -11.81
C GLN A 52 -7.52 -9.35 -10.84
N GLU A 53 -7.75 -9.06 -9.56
CA GLU A 53 -6.72 -9.10 -8.52
C GLU A 53 -6.16 -10.52 -8.38
N GLN A 54 -7.03 -11.52 -8.25
CA GLN A 54 -6.62 -12.91 -8.12
C GLN A 54 -5.82 -13.39 -9.34
N HIS A 55 -6.22 -12.98 -10.55
CA HIS A 55 -5.47 -13.24 -11.78
C HIS A 55 -4.03 -12.71 -11.68
N TRP A 56 -3.85 -11.44 -11.28
CA TRP A 56 -2.52 -10.86 -11.11
C TRP A 56 -1.70 -11.53 -10.02
N ARG A 57 -2.32 -11.89 -8.88
CA ARG A 57 -1.62 -12.60 -7.80
C ARG A 57 -1.14 -13.98 -8.24
N ASN A 58 -1.95 -14.71 -9.00
CA ASN A 58 -1.58 -16.01 -9.55
C ASN A 58 -0.41 -15.87 -10.52
N ARG A 59 -0.46 -14.87 -11.41
CA ARG A 59 0.59 -14.60 -12.40
C ARG A 59 1.92 -14.23 -11.73
N LEU A 60 1.91 -13.29 -10.79
CA LEU A 60 3.11 -12.87 -10.06
C LEU A 60 3.72 -14.03 -9.27
N ARG A 61 2.88 -14.91 -8.70
CA ARG A 61 3.33 -16.13 -8.03
C ARG A 61 3.97 -17.12 -9.00
N SER A 62 3.35 -17.37 -10.16
CA SER A 62 3.92 -18.30 -11.15
C SER A 62 5.24 -17.81 -11.73
N GLU A 63 5.41 -16.49 -11.84
CA GLU A 63 6.64 -15.86 -12.31
C GLU A 63 7.66 -15.61 -11.17
N ALA A 64 7.36 -16.04 -9.93
CA ALA A 64 8.18 -15.83 -8.73
C ALA A 64 8.63 -14.37 -8.53
N ARG A 65 7.70 -13.43 -8.75
CA ARG A 65 7.95 -11.99 -8.69
C ARG A 65 7.57 -11.44 -7.33
N ASP A 66 8.46 -10.65 -6.73
CA ASP A 66 8.13 -9.86 -5.54
C ASP A 66 7.24 -8.67 -5.91
N TYR A 67 6.22 -8.41 -5.08
CA TYR A 67 5.30 -7.29 -5.25
C TYR A 67 4.79 -6.76 -3.91
N VAL A 68 4.38 -5.49 -3.91
CA VAL A 68 3.74 -4.83 -2.77
C VAL A 68 2.27 -4.62 -3.10
N VAL A 69 1.38 -4.94 -2.16
CA VAL A 69 -0.06 -4.71 -2.33
C VAL A 69 -0.45 -3.40 -1.65
N LEU A 70 -1.18 -2.55 -2.38
CA LEU A 70 -1.70 -1.28 -1.90
C LEU A 70 -3.21 -1.42 -1.67
N HIS A 71 -3.65 -1.31 -0.41
CA HIS A 71 -5.04 -1.56 -0.03
C HIS A 71 -5.87 -0.29 0.19
N GLY A 72 -7.18 -0.40 -0.01
CA GLY A 72 -8.16 0.59 0.41
C GLY A 72 -8.55 1.58 -0.68
N SER A 73 -8.98 2.77 -0.28
CA SER A 73 -9.36 3.84 -1.22
C SER A 73 -8.15 4.35 -2.00
N THR A 74 -8.40 4.95 -3.17
CA THR A 74 -7.36 5.55 -4.02
C THR A 74 -6.43 6.47 -3.22
N THR A 75 -6.96 7.32 -2.34
CA THR A 75 -6.16 8.22 -1.49
C THR A 75 -5.23 7.46 -0.55
N ARG A 76 -5.71 6.37 0.06
CA ARG A 76 -4.90 5.54 0.96
C ARG A 76 -3.83 4.74 0.21
N GLN A 77 -4.16 4.27 -0.99
CA GLN A 77 -3.19 3.61 -1.87
C GLN A 77 -2.08 4.59 -2.30
N TRP A 78 -2.43 5.85 -2.59
CA TRP A 78 -1.45 6.91 -2.88
C TRP A 78 -0.49 7.18 -1.71
N GLN A 79 -0.99 7.20 -0.48
CA GLN A 79 -0.17 7.38 0.72
C GLN A 79 0.81 6.20 0.91
N GLN A 80 0.32 4.96 0.81
CA GLN A 80 1.16 3.76 0.91
C GLN A 80 2.23 3.72 -0.18
N LEU A 81 1.88 4.13 -1.41
CA LEU A 81 2.84 4.22 -2.51
C LEU A 81 3.92 5.26 -2.22
N ALA A 82 3.53 6.45 -1.75
CA ALA A 82 4.47 7.51 -1.41
C ALA A 82 5.44 7.10 -0.28
N GLU A 83 4.94 6.40 0.74
CA GLU A 83 5.78 5.83 1.81
C GLU A 83 6.76 4.79 1.26
N SER A 84 6.29 3.86 0.45
CA SER A 84 7.15 2.83 -0.16
C SER A 84 8.24 3.43 -1.05
N LEU A 85 7.93 4.45 -1.84
CA LEU A 85 8.91 5.14 -2.69
C LEU A 85 9.98 5.86 -1.87
N ARG A 86 9.59 6.56 -0.80
CA ARG A 86 10.53 7.22 0.13
C ARG A 86 11.48 6.24 0.80
N LEU A 87 11.01 5.02 1.10
CA LEU A 87 11.84 3.97 1.69
C LEU A 87 12.78 3.31 0.67
N LYS A 88 12.31 3.05 -0.55
CA LYS A 88 13.10 2.37 -1.59
C LYS A 88 14.14 3.27 -2.26
N ALA A 89 13.86 4.56 -2.36
CA ALA A 89 14.75 5.53 -2.99
C ALA A 89 14.81 6.83 -2.17
N PRO A 90 15.40 6.80 -0.96
CA PRO A 90 15.48 7.96 -0.08
C PRO A 90 16.29 9.12 -0.69
N GLN A 91 17.17 8.84 -1.65
CA GLN A 91 17.97 9.83 -2.37
C GLN A 91 17.17 10.67 -3.39
N MET A 92 15.95 10.26 -3.74
CA MET A 92 15.10 11.00 -4.68
C MET A 92 14.20 11.99 -3.95
N ASP A 93 13.92 13.15 -4.58
CA ASP A 93 12.98 14.12 -4.03
C ASP A 93 11.51 13.70 -4.26
N TRP A 94 10.87 13.29 -3.17
CA TRP A 94 9.45 12.91 -3.10
C TRP A 94 8.58 13.96 -2.38
N SER A 95 9.04 15.20 -2.28
CA SER A 95 8.31 16.30 -1.60
C SER A 95 6.97 16.62 -2.24
N TRP A 96 6.83 16.35 -3.54
CA TRP A 96 5.61 16.56 -4.32
C TRP A 96 4.55 15.46 -4.15
N LEU A 97 4.91 14.31 -3.56
CA LEU A 97 3.94 13.26 -3.22
C LEU A 97 3.20 13.59 -1.93
N PRO A 98 1.91 13.21 -1.81
CA PRO A 98 1.15 13.48 -0.59
C PRO A 98 1.90 12.94 0.63
N ALA A 99 2.07 13.80 1.64
CA ALA A 99 2.55 13.36 2.93
C ALA A 99 1.51 12.43 3.52
N SER A 100 1.96 11.29 4.05
CA SER A 100 1.10 10.52 4.93
C SER A 100 0.86 11.37 6.17
N PRO A 101 -0.39 11.56 6.65
CA PRO A 101 -0.58 12.10 7.98
C PRO A 101 0.19 11.16 8.89
N ALA A 102 1.22 11.67 9.58
CA ALA A 102 2.08 10.87 10.44
C ALA A 102 1.18 9.89 11.18
N GLN A 103 1.32 8.60 10.91
CA GLN A 103 0.64 7.59 11.68
C GLN A 103 1.22 7.78 13.08
N ARG A 104 0.55 8.61 13.90
CA ARG A 104 0.65 8.50 15.34
C ARG A 104 0.26 7.06 15.52
N GLY A 105 1.26 6.21 15.76
CA GLY A 105 1.04 4.82 16.07
C GLY A 105 0.16 4.87 17.30
N ALA A 106 -1.15 4.83 17.11
CA ALA A 106 -2.09 4.52 18.14
C ALA A 106 -1.52 3.20 18.64
N ARG A 107 -0.95 3.22 19.85
CA ARG A 107 -0.42 2.01 20.44
C ARG A 107 -1.64 1.11 20.55
N LEU A 108 -1.79 0.20 19.59
CA LEU A 108 -2.85 -0.81 19.58
C LEU A 108 -2.74 -1.70 20.83
N ARG A 109 -1.58 -1.64 21.50
CA ARG A 109 -1.30 -2.34 22.73
C ARG A 109 -1.05 -1.35 23.86
N PRO A 110 -1.92 -1.33 24.89
CA PRO A 110 -1.58 -0.79 26.18
C PRO A 110 -0.25 -1.39 26.66
N TYR A 111 0.58 -0.58 27.33
CA TYR A 111 1.84 -1.04 27.93
C TYR A 111 1.56 -2.22 28.87
N GLY A 112 2.26 -3.35 28.69
CA GLY A 112 2.06 -4.57 29.49
C GLY A 112 1.23 -5.69 28.84
N CYS A 113 0.71 -5.51 27.62
CA CYS A 113 -0.03 -6.54 26.87
C CYS A 113 0.81 -7.13 25.73
N GLU A 114 1.93 -7.75 26.06
CA GLU A 114 2.88 -8.28 25.05
C GLU A 114 2.51 -9.70 24.58
N GLN A 115 1.70 -10.42 25.36
CA GLN A 115 1.19 -11.74 25.00
C GLN A 115 -0.25 -11.65 24.52
N CYS A 116 -0.53 -12.19 23.33
CA CYS A 116 -1.85 -12.16 22.68
C CYS A 116 -2.91 -13.04 23.37
N SER A 117 -2.55 -13.72 24.47
CA SER A 117 -3.40 -14.68 25.17
C SER A 117 -3.65 -14.29 26.63
N ASP A 118 -3.34 -13.05 27.00
CA ASP A 118 -3.64 -12.53 28.33
C ASP A 118 -5.13 -12.09 28.38
N PRO A 119 -5.97 -12.81 29.15
CA PRO A 119 -7.41 -12.57 29.19
C PRO A 119 -7.76 -11.17 29.74
N ASP A 120 -6.91 -10.58 30.59
CA ASP A 120 -7.12 -9.23 31.12
C ASP A 120 -6.83 -8.16 30.05
N CYS A 121 -5.85 -8.42 29.19
CA CYS A 121 -5.53 -7.57 28.05
C CYS A 121 -6.61 -7.59 26.97
N GLU A 122 -7.12 -8.78 26.63
CA GLU A 122 -8.23 -8.93 25.68
C GLU A 122 -9.48 -8.18 26.17
N ARG A 123 -9.82 -8.32 27.46
CA ARG A 123 -10.98 -7.66 28.05
C ARG A 123 -10.84 -6.14 28.04
N ARG A 124 -9.66 -5.60 28.38
CA ARG A 124 -9.37 -4.15 28.31
C ARG A 124 -9.46 -3.61 26.88
N LEU A 125 -8.94 -4.34 25.90
CA LEU A 125 -9.07 -3.96 24.49
C LEU A 125 -10.54 -3.95 24.05
N PHE A 126 -11.30 -4.99 24.44
CA PHE A 126 -12.71 -5.10 24.11
C PHE A 126 -13.53 -3.95 24.73
N ASP A 127 -13.27 -3.63 26.00
CA ASP A 127 -13.93 -2.51 26.68
C ASP A 127 -13.56 -1.17 26.05
N ALA A 128 -12.29 -0.95 25.69
CA ALA A 128 -11.85 0.26 25.00
C ALA A 128 -12.56 0.44 23.66
N LEU A 129 -12.59 -0.60 22.82
CA LEU A 129 -13.30 -0.60 21.53
C LEU A 129 -14.81 -0.39 21.70
N ARG A 130 -15.42 -0.96 22.73
CA ARG A 130 -16.85 -0.81 23.03
C ARG A 130 -17.20 0.59 23.54
N SER A 131 -16.27 1.26 24.21
CA SER A 131 -16.45 2.60 24.75
C SER A 131 -16.25 3.72 23.72
N GLY A 132 -15.76 3.40 22.51
CA GLY A 132 -15.66 4.35 21.39
C GLY A 132 -14.84 5.59 21.71
N ARG A 133 -13.85 5.48 22.60
CA ARG A 133 -13.07 6.62 23.09
C ARG A 133 -11.71 6.65 22.39
N ASP A 134 -11.64 7.48 21.35
CA ASP A 134 -10.38 8.07 20.84
C ASP A 134 -9.75 8.99 21.91
#